data_AF-A0A177DKK2-F1
#
_entry.id   AF-A0A177DKK2-F1
#
_cell.length_a   1.000
_cell.length_b   1.000
_cell.length_c   1.000
_cell.angle_alpha   90.00
_cell.angle_beta   90.00
_cell.angle_gamma   90.00
#
_symmetry.space_group_name_H-M   'P 1'
#
loop_
_entity.id
_entity.type
_entity.pdbx_description
1 polymer ?
#
loop_
_entity_poly.entity_id
_entity_poly.type
_entity_poly.pdbx_seq_one_letter_code
_entity_poly.pdbx_strand_id
1 'polypeptide(L)'
;MLLRTPCKPRIAWRHTNRIQWRRISLRCYSSANSGDPPWFQQLQSELLQRDVTHIRDQLTYTHGIKLSQTLAGFLPRSWCRSLNYSGSPMTFGDHLVWFNPAEPTLQLLPDGTDATHSPGEPWVRRMWAGGSIQLKPNGYLDYARCCTAGTVMAGTEQIKHVRLHGEGDTAKIFVTIERRFAGLEDAERGVDKGKHGNRPPGVSVHPQEARGDLTQQSRAEVDDGWGDAVLKEERNLVFFKERTAAELEAVKAGQMATVKYLDPPGNPDFSHTLTPNRALLFRFSALTFNAHLIHLDPDYARNVEGHRNLLVHGPLSLTLMLKTVNHYVHQQTKGKQVSESIEYRNLAPLYCDEEMRICCSEKKKLQNGSIYDVWIEGPTGGVAVKGTLRTTTNDAWTKKDTSIAQTHSATPTDELKTKWPSFKRPEHPKLKRKLLNTTNRARKMAKSSKNGTQVHIASGDQRPSQDSPTPPSSEPKTKPEPSAHPESSTSFEPSTQNQEK
;
A
#
# COMPACT_ATOMS: atom_id res chain seq x y z
N MET A 1 18.55 46.14 70.93
CA MET A 1 18.66 44.74 70.50
C MET A 1 17.42 44.41 69.69
N LEU A 2 17.48 44.44 68.35
CA LEU A 2 16.45 43.93 67.44
C LEU A 2 17.11 43.80 66.05
N LEU A 3 17.42 42.55 65.71
CA LEU A 3 18.16 42.14 64.52
C LEU A 3 17.29 42.29 63.27
N ARG A 4 17.86 42.93 62.24
CA ARG A 4 17.33 42.98 60.87
C ARG A 4 17.48 41.60 60.22
N THR A 5 16.37 41.03 59.76
CA THR A 5 16.35 39.88 58.84
C THR A 5 16.19 40.38 57.39
N PRO A 6 16.98 39.88 56.42
CA PRO A 6 16.82 40.23 55.01
C PRO A 6 15.79 39.33 54.31
N CYS A 7 14.92 39.95 53.51
CA CYS A 7 14.00 39.28 52.59
C CYS A 7 14.77 38.42 51.56
N LYS A 8 14.40 37.15 51.42
CA LYS A 8 14.82 36.28 50.31
C LYS A 8 13.94 36.54 49.07
N PRO A 9 14.50 36.53 47.84
CA PRO A 9 13.70 36.64 46.64
C PRO A 9 12.94 35.32 46.37
N ARG A 10 11.66 35.44 46.01
CA ARG A 10 10.85 34.33 45.47
C ARG A 10 11.40 33.94 44.10
N ILE A 11 12.05 32.78 44.02
CA ILE A 11 12.35 32.10 42.76
C ILE A 11 11.01 31.65 42.16
N ALA A 12 10.63 32.25 41.03
CA ALA A 12 9.51 31.80 40.23
C ALA A 12 9.79 30.39 39.71
N TRP A 13 9.02 29.42 40.18
CA TRP A 13 8.99 28.08 39.62
C TRP A 13 8.53 28.15 38.17
N ARG A 14 9.44 27.91 37.23
CA ARG A 14 9.08 27.63 35.84
C ARG A 14 8.29 26.32 35.83
N HIS A 15 7.03 26.37 35.41
CA HIS A 15 6.27 25.16 35.10
C HIS A 15 6.98 24.40 33.98
N THR A 16 7.48 23.21 34.33
CA THR A 16 7.91 22.21 33.37
C THR A 16 6.67 21.78 32.57
N ASN A 17 6.69 22.04 31.26
CA ASN A 17 5.71 21.50 30.33
C ASN A 17 5.82 19.97 30.35
N ARG A 18 5.03 19.34 31.22
CA ARG A 18 4.90 17.89 31.30
C ARG A 18 4.09 17.46 30.08
N ILE A 19 4.79 17.13 28.99
CA ILE A 19 4.20 16.48 27.82
C ILE A 19 3.69 15.12 28.31
N GLN A 20 2.40 15.04 28.63
CA GLN A 20 1.74 13.79 28.95
C GLN A 20 1.73 12.93 27.68
N TRP A 21 2.50 11.86 27.72
CA TRP A 21 2.46 10.77 26.75
C TRP A 21 1.03 10.27 26.60
N ARG A 22 0.42 10.56 25.46
CA ARG A 22 -0.90 10.02 25.11
C ARG A 22 -0.71 8.57 24.71
N ARG A 23 -0.86 7.66 25.68
CA ARG A 23 -1.11 6.25 25.38
C ARG A 23 -2.40 6.18 24.57
N ILE A 24 -2.25 5.99 23.27
CA ILE A 24 -3.33 5.50 22.42
C ILE A 24 -3.69 4.12 23.01
N SER A 25 -4.97 3.90 23.30
CA SER A 25 -5.45 2.59 23.73
C SER A 25 -5.34 1.63 22.55
N LEU A 26 -4.13 1.13 22.31
CA LEU A 26 -3.91 -0.08 21.54
C LEU A 26 -4.66 -1.18 22.30
N ARG A 27 -5.66 -1.80 21.67
CA ARG A 27 -6.09 -3.11 22.13
C ARG A 27 -4.94 -4.07 21.86
N CYS A 28 -4.09 -4.25 22.87
CA CYS A 28 -3.14 -5.34 22.90
C CYS A 28 -3.95 -6.63 22.99
N TYR A 29 -3.96 -7.41 21.92
CA TYR A 29 -4.54 -8.76 21.92
C TYR A 29 -3.38 -9.71 22.20
N SER A 30 -3.36 -10.36 23.37
CA SER A 30 -2.28 -11.26 23.75
C SER A 30 -2.18 -12.42 22.77
N SER A 31 -0.94 -12.74 22.38
CA SER A 31 -0.59 -13.96 21.66
C SER A 31 -0.57 -15.15 22.63
N ALA A 32 -1.06 -16.29 22.14
CA ALA A 32 -1.31 -17.57 22.82
C ALA A 32 -2.56 -17.57 23.71
N ASN A 33 -3.66 -18.10 23.16
CA ASN A 33 -4.77 -18.60 23.95
C ASN A 33 -4.46 -20.07 24.25
N SER A 34 -4.43 -20.49 25.51
CA SER A 34 -4.09 -21.88 25.89
C SER A 34 -5.06 -22.95 25.37
N GLY A 35 -6.13 -22.54 24.69
CA GLY A 35 -7.12 -23.40 24.03
C GLY A 35 -6.95 -23.57 22.52
N ASP A 36 -5.92 -22.99 21.89
CA ASP A 36 -5.70 -23.18 20.45
C ASP A 36 -5.22 -24.61 20.13
N PRO A 37 -5.61 -25.21 18.99
CA PRO A 37 -5.26 -26.59 18.68
C PRO A 37 -3.74 -26.75 18.42
N PRO A 38 -3.14 -27.93 18.72
CA PRO A 38 -1.69 -28.13 18.63
C PRO A 38 -1.08 -27.79 17.26
N TRP A 39 -1.76 -28.15 16.16
CA TRP A 39 -1.31 -27.83 14.82
C TRP A 39 -1.19 -26.31 14.58
N PHE A 40 -2.08 -25.52 15.18
CA PHE A 40 -2.05 -24.07 15.02
C PHE A 40 -0.96 -23.45 15.89
N GLN A 41 -0.72 -23.99 17.09
CA GLN A 41 0.39 -23.54 17.94
C GLN A 41 1.74 -23.73 17.23
N GLN A 42 1.93 -24.86 16.54
CA GLN A 42 3.10 -25.10 15.70
C GLN A 42 3.20 -24.06 14.57
N LEU A 43 2.14 -23.90 13.78
CA LEU A 43 2.10 -22.93 12.67
C LEU A 43 2.35 -21.49 13.13
N GLN A 44 1.76 -21.09 14.26
CA GLN A 44 1.98 -19.80 14.88
C GLN A 44 3.45 -19.61 15.27
N SER A 45 4.07 -20.62 15.87
CA SER A 45 5.50 -20.60 16.22
C SER A 45 6.37 -20.46 14.97
N GLU A 46 6.13 -21.26 13.93
CA GLU A 46 6.86 -21.20 12.66
C GLU A 46 6.77 -19.82 12.00
N LEU A 47 5.57 -19.24 11.94
CA LEU A 47 5.35 -17.91 11.36
C LEU A 47 6.04 -16.80 12.18
N LEU A 48 5.94 -16.85 13.51
CA LEU A 48 6.55 -15.83 14.38
C LEU A 48 8.09 -15.91 14.40
N GLN A 49 8.67 -17.06 14.06
CA GLN A 49 10.12 -17.25 13.97
C GLN A 49 10.71 -16.86 12.61
N ARG A 50 9.90 -16.49 11.62
CA ARG A 50 10.40 -16.05 10.30
C ARG A 50 11.31 -14.84 10.42
N ASP A 51 12.29 -14.78 9.52
CA ASP A 51 13.25 -13.68 9.47
C ASP A 51 12.59 -12.33 9.19
N VAL A 52 13.23 -11.29 9.72
CA VAL A 52 12.78 -9.91 9.49
C VAL A 52 13.15 -9.51 8.06
N THR A 53 12.16 -9.08 7.30
CA THR A 53 12.37 -8.57 5.95
C THR A 53 12.91 -7.15 6.03
N HIS A 54 14.07 -6.92 5.40
CA HIS A 54 14.69 -5.61 5.36
C HIS A 54 14.35 -4.90 4.05
N ILE A 55 13.71 -3.75 4.16
CA ILE A 55 13.30 -2.93 3.04
C ILE A 55 14.26 -1.76 2.92
N ARG A 56 14.65 -1.41 1.70
CA ARG A 56 15.33 -0.15 1.40
C ARG A 56 14.70 0.43 0.15
N ASP A 57 14.32 1.69 0.23
CA ASP A 57 13.76 2.40 -0.89
C ASP A 57 14.25 3.84 -0.90
N GLN A 58 14.31 4.42 -2.09
CA GLN A 58 14.61 5.83 -2.27
C GLN A 58 13.31 6.55 -2.60
N LEU A 59 12.99 7.59 -1.82
CA LEU A 59 11.79 8.39 -2.02
C LEU A 59 11.92 9.27 -3.27
N THR A 60 11.82 8.66 -4.45
CA THR A 60 11.96 9.38 -5.70
C THR A 60 10.68 10.17 -6.01
N TYR A 61 10.86 11.39 -6.51
CA TYR A 61 9.74 12.24 -6.93
C TYR A 61 8.88 11.56 -8.01
N THR A 62 9.49 10.71 -8.85
CA THR A 62 8.83 9.97 -9.93
C THR A 62 7.71 9.05 -9.43
N HIS A 63 7.88 8.38 -8.29
CA HIS A 63 6.82 7.55 -7.71
C HIS A 63 5.62 8.40 -7.27
N GLY A 64 5.89 9.56 -6.64
CA GLY A 64 4.85 10.53 -6.28
C GLY A 64 4.09 11.08 -7.49
N ILE A 65 4.80 11.39 -8.58
CA ILE A 65 4.17 11.80 -9.84
C ILE A 65 3.31 10.66 -10.41
N LYS A 66 3.83 9.43 -10.47
CA LYS A 66 3.10 8.27 -10.99
C LYS A 66 1.83 8.02 -10.18
N LEU A 67 1.89 8.11 -8.84
CA LEU A 67 0.71 8.03 -7.98
C LEU A 67 -0.30 9.12 -8.34
N SER A 68 0.13 10.38 -8.40
CA SER A 68 -0.73 11.51 -8.76
C SER A 68 -1.40 11.30 -10.13
N GLN A 69 -0.66 10.82 -11.12
CA GLN A 69 -1.19 10.52 -12.46
C GLN A 69 -2.08 9.28 -12.49
N THR A 70 -1.87 8.30 -11.62
CA THR A 70 -2.73 7.12 -11.50
C THR A 70 -4.08 7.47 -10.88
N LEU A 71 -4.11 8.39 -9.91
CA LEU A 71 -5.33 8.87 -9.28
C LEU A 71 -6.04 9.97 -10.08
N ALA A 72 -5.35 10.59 -11.03
CA ALA A 72 -5.92 11.63 -11.89
C ALA A 72 -7.12 11.08 -12.69
N GLY A 73 -8.26 11.78 -12.59
CA GLY A 73 -9.52 11.35 -13.19
C GLY A 73 -10.47 10.65 -12.20
N PHE A 74 -9.95 10.19 -11.05
CA PHE A 74 -10.76 9.62 -9.96
C PHE A 74 -10.83 10.57 -8.76
N LEU A 75 -9.77 11.35 -8.53
CA LEU A 75 -9.72 12.43 -7.55
C LEU A 75 -9.38 13.76 -8.24
N PRO A 76 -9.86 14.91 -7.70
CA PRO A 76 -9.42 16.22 -8.15
C PRO A 76 -7.91 16.40 -8.02
N ARG A 77 -7.29 16.99 -9.04
CA ARG A 77 -5.83 17.15 -9.12
C ARG A 77 -5.22 17.91 -7.93
N SER A 78 -5.97 18.85 -7.35
CA SER A 78 -5.54 19.62 -6.17
C SER A 78 -5.41 18.77 -4.90
N TRP A 79 -6.01 17.58 -4.86
CA TRP A 79 -5.94 16.65 -3.74
C TRP A 79 -4.72 15.74 -3.87
N CYS A 80 -4.36 15.42 -5.12
CA CYS A 80 -3.19 14.64 -5.49
C CYS A 80 -1.93 15.52 -5.57
N ARG A 81 -1.65 16.34 -4.55
CA ARG A 81 -0.41 17.15 -4.48
C ARG A 81 0.78 16.24 -4.75
N SER A 82 1.50 16.55 -5.81
CA SER A 82 2.68 15.80 -6.22
C SER A 82 3.92 16.35 -5.51
N LEU A 83 4.86 15.47 -5.20
CA LEU A 83 6.20 15.79 -4.70
C LEU A 83 6.97 16.44 -5.86
N ASN A 84 6.70 17.73 -6.13
CA ASN A 84 7.09 18.38 -7.37
C ASN A 84 8.58 18.78 -7.44
N TYR A 85 9.32 18.62 -6.34
CA TYR A 85 10.75 18.90 -6.28
C TYR A 85 11.39 18.21 -5.06
N SER A 86 12.72 18.03 -5.11
CA SER A 86 13.53 17.50 -4.01
C SER A 86 13.29 18.28 -2.72
N GLY A 87 13.16 17.57 -1.59
CA GLY A 87 12.86 18.21 -0.30
C GLY A 87 11.37 18.40 0.01
N SER A 88 10.46 18.07 -0.93
CA SER A 88 9.02 18.03 -0.62
C SER A 88 8.73 16.92 0.40
N PRO A 89 8.02 17.20 1.51
CA PRO A 89 7.68 16.18 2.49
C PRO A 89 6.67 15.19 1.91
N MET A 90 6.88 13.91 2.18
CA MET A 90 5.90 12.86 1.91
C MET A 90 4.58 13.22 2.60
N THR A 91 3.44 13.03 1.92
CA THR A 91 2.14 13.23 2.57
C THR A 91 1.75 11.98 3.35
N PHE A 92 0.97 12.14 4.44
CA PHE A 92 0.54 10.98 5.23
C PHE A 92 -0.22 9.97 4.36
N GLY A 93 0.30 8.73 4.29
CA GLY A 93 -0.21 7.65 3.44
C GLY A 93 0.54 7.42 2.14
N ASP A 94 1.38 8.35 1.70
CA ASP A 94 2.14 8.19 0.44
C ASP A 94 3.03 6.95 0.45
N HIS A 95 3.66 6.63 1.59
CA HIS A 95 4.52 5.45 1.76
C HIS A 95 3.89 4.12 1.31
N LEU A 96 2.57 4.02 1.16
CA LEU A 96 1.89 2.82 0.64
C LEU A 96 2.32 2.44 -0.79
N VAL A 97 2.82 3.40 -1.59
CA VAL A 97 3.36 3.13 -2.92
C VAL A 97 4.88 3.00 -2.97
N TRP A 98 5.55 3.23 -1.86
CA TRP A 98 6.96 2.91 -1.66
C TRP A 98 7.07 1.67 -0.79
N PHE A 99 8.28 1.17 -0.62
CA PHE A 99 8.60 0.12 0.34
C PHE A 99 7.86 -1.20 0.09
N ASN A 100 7.32 -1.43 -1.10
CA ASN A 100 6.65 -2.69 -1.40
C ASN A 100 7.71 -3.74 -1.78
N PRO A 101 7.58 -5.00 -1.33
CA PRO A 101 8.47 -6.07 -1.74
C PRO A 101 8.52 -6.19 -3.27
N ALA A 102 9.72 -6.41 -3.81
CA ALA A 102 9.96 -6.60 -5.22
C ALA A 102 10.48 -8.02 -5.47
N GLU A 103 9.72 -9.01 -5.00
CA GLU A 103 10.11 -10.42 -5.11
C GLU A 103 10.22 -10.84 -6.58
N PRO A 104 11.25 -11.64 -6.94
CA PRO A 104 11.34 -12.21 -8.29
C PRO A 104 10.10 -13.04 -8.62
N THR A 105 9.67 -13.02 -9.89
CA THR A 105 8.47 -13.76 -10.34
C THR A 105 8.50 -15.24 -9.96
N LEU A 106 9.68 -15.88 -9.95
CA LEU A 106 9.86 -17.29 -9.57
C LEU A 106 9.60 -17.57 -8.08
N GLN A 107 9.54 -16.54 -7.24
CA GLN A 107 9.26 -16.64 -5.80
C GLN A 107 7.81 -16.24 -5.45
N LEU A 108 7.01 -15.82 -6.43
CA LEU A 108 5.60 -15.55 -6.23
C LEU A 108 4.81 -16.86 -6.15
N LEU A 109 3.78 -16.85 -5.30
CA LEU A 109 2.75 -17.87 -5.23
C LEU A 109 1.93 -17.88 -6.53
N PRO A 110 1.18 -18.97 -6.82
CA PRO A 110 0.41 -19.11 -8.06
C PRO A 110 -0.60 -17.97 -8.33
N ASP A 111 -1.08 -17.30 -7.28
CA ASP A 111 -1.99 -16.15 -7.35
C ASP A 111 -1.27 -14.80 -7.58
N GLY A 112 0.06 -14.81 -7.75
CA GLY A 112 0.89 -13.64 -7.95
C GLY A 112 1.31 -12.92 -6.66
N THR A 113 1.12 -13.55 -5.51
CA THR A 113 1.43 -12.97 -4.20
C THR A 113 2.76 -13.45 -3.62
N ASP A 114 3.35 -12.69 -2.70
CA ASP A 114 4.53 -13.13 -1.94
C ASP A 114 4.17 -14.15 -0.85
N ALA A 115 5.11 -15.06 -0.56
CA ALA A 115 4.94 -16.09 0.47
C ALA A 115 5.36 -15.64 1.89
N THR A 116 6.00 -14.48 2.04
CA THR A 116 6.66 -14.00 3.27
C THR A 116 5.74 -14.06 4.49
N HIS A 117 4.46 -13.76 4.29
CA HIS A 117 3.44 -13.72 5.34
C HIS A 117 2.43 -14.87 5.26
N SER A 118 2.56 -15.73 4.25
CA SER A 118 1.61 -16.81 3.99
C SER A 118 1.77 -17.94 5.00
N PRO A 119 0.69 -18.41 5.64
CA PRO A 119 0.70 -19.63 6.44
C PRO A 119 0.98 -20.90 5.62
N GLY A 120 0.89 -20.84 4.28
CA GLY A 120 0.99 -22.00 3.41
C GLY A 120 -0.33 -22.78 3.32
N GLU A 121 -0.31 -23.88 2.57
CA GLU A 121 -1.44 -24.80 2.43
C GLU A 121 -2.02 -25.22 3.80
N PRO A 122 -3.36 -25.30 3.97
CA PRO A 122 -4.41 -25.05 2.96
C PRO A 122 -4.81 -23.57 2.81
N TRP A 123 -4.11 -22.63 3.43
CA TRP A 123 -4.49 -21.21 3.57
C TRP A 123 -4.06 -20.35 2.37
N VAL A 124 -4.54 -20.72 1.18
CA VAL A 124 -4.02 -20.20 -0.08
C VAL A 124 -4.62 -18.86 -0.54
N ARG A 125 -5.75 -18.43 0.03
CA ARG A 125 -6.42 -17.18 -0.34
C ARG A 125 -6.10 -16.09 0.67
N ARG A 126 -5.73 -14.89 0.24
CA ARG A 126 -5.35 -13.79 1.14
C ARG A 126 -6.14 -12.51 0.90
N MET A 127 -6.51 -11.82 1.98
CA MET A 127 -7.16 -10.51 1.91
C MET A 127 -6.52 -9.52 2.89
N TRP A 128 -6.52 -8.25 2.51
CA TRP A 128 -6.14 -7.15 3.40
C TRP A 128 -7.34 -6.76 4.26
N ALA A 129 -7.35 -7.13 5.53
CA ALA A 129 -8.47 -6.88 6.45
C ALA A 129 -8.45 -5.48 7.08
N GLY A 130 -7.28 -4.83 7.15
CA GLY A 130 -7.15 -3.49 7.73
C GLY A 130 -5.75 -3.21 8.22
N GLY A 131 -5.59 -2.28 9.15
CA GLY A 131 -4.29 -1.92 9.68
C GLY A 131 -4.28 -0.63 10.48
N SER A 132 -3.08 -0.15 10.76
CA SER A 132 -2.84 1.18 11.30
C SER A 132 -1.61 1.82 10.69
N ILE A 133 -1.58 3.15 10.65
CA ILE A 133 -0.38 3.93 10.34
C ILE A 133 -0.22 4.94 11.46
N GLN A 134 1.01 5.10 11.94
CA GLN A 134 1.37 6.07 12.96
C GLN A 134 2.66 6.78 12.55
N LEU A 135 2.70 8.09 12.79
CA LEU A 135 3.90 8.90 12.65
C LEU A 135 4.50 9.20 14.02
N LYS A 136 5.83 9.21 14.12
CA LYS A 136 6.50 9.57 15.37
C LYS A 136 6.20 11.05 15.69
N PRO A 137 5.62 11.36 16.85
CA PRO A 137 5.39 12.75 17.27
C PRO A 137 6.71 13.53 17.26
N ASN A 138 6.71 14.72 16.66
CA ASN A 138 7.89 15.59 16.43
C ASN A 138 8.97 15.07 15.46
N GLY A 139 8.93 13.81 15.00
CA GLY A 139 9.90 13.26 14.05
C GLY A 139 9.49 13.48 12.59
N TYR A 140 8.24 13.15 12.24
CA TYR A 140 7.72 13.33 10.87
C TYR A 140 7.48 14.81 10.50
N LEU A 141 7.24 15.66 11.50
CA LEU A 141 7.00 17.09 11.33
C LEU A 141 8.29 17.92 11.34
N ASP A 142 9.43 17.30 11.61
CA ASP A 142 10.75 17.93 11.48
C ASP A 142 11.27 17.73 10.06
N TYR A 143 11.31 18.80 9.26
CA TYR A 143 11.84 18.76 7.89
C TYR A 143 13.28 18.24 7.76
N ALA A 144 14.08 18.27 8.84
CA ALA A 144 15.41 17.68 8.83
C ALA A 144 15.38 16.15 8.91
N ARG A 145 14.29 15.57 9.46
CA ARG A 145 14.08 14.14 9.66
C ARG A 145 12.91 13.56 8.85
N CYS A 146 12.14 14.41 8.18
CA CYS A 146 10.96 13.96 7.48
C CYS A 146 11.37 13.24 6.19
N CYS A 147 10.56 12.23 5.86
CA CYS A 147 10.63 11.48 4.61
C CYS A 147 10.44 12.43 3.43
N THR A 148 11.49 13.10 2.96
CA THR A 148 11.42 14.02 1.82
C THR A 148 11.79 13.33 0.52
N ALA A 149 11.29 13.85 -0.60
CA ALA A 149 11.69 13.37 -1.91
C ALA A 149 13.22 13.52 -2.08
N GLY A 150 13.90 12.39 -2.32
CA GLY A 150 15.35 12.27 -2.44
C GLY A 150 15.99 11.43 -1.35
N THR A 151 15.33 11.25 -0.20
CA THR A 151 15.92 10.50 0.93
C THR A 151 15.92 9.00 0.65
N VAL A 152 16.97 8.34 1.11
CA VAL A 152 17.01 6.88 1.23
C VAL A 152 16.45 6.52 2.60
N MET A 153 15.55 5.55 2.62
CA MET A 153 14.85 5.12 3.81
C MET A 153 15.14 3.63 4.04
N ALA A 154 15.41 3.27 5.28
CA ALA A 154 15.51 1.89 5.74
C ALA A 154 14.18 1.48 6.37
N GLY A 155 13.74 0.26 6.09
CA GLY A 155 12.54 -0.31 6.68
C GLY A 155 12.75 -1.74 7.15
N THR A 156 11.94 -2.14 8.12
CA THR A 156 11.81 -3.55 8.54
C THR A 156 10.36 -3.96 8.44
N GLU A 157 10.12 -5.23 8.15
CA GLU A 157 8.81 -5.86 8.07
C GLU A 157 8.89 -7.23 8.76
N GLN A 158 8.00 -7.49 9.71
CA GLN A 158 7.98 -8.73 10.47
C GLN A 158 6.56 -9.12 10.88
N ILE A 159 6.33 -10.43 11.05
CA ILE A 159 5.08 -10.91 11.62
C ILE A 159 5.07 -10.59 13.12
N LYS A 160 4.04 -9.86 13.56
CA LYS A 160 3.86 -9.43 14.95
C LYS A 160 2.90 -10.36 15.71
N HIS A 161 1.79 -10.75 15.08
CA HIS A 161 0.80 -11.64 15.67
C HIS A 161 0.20 -12.58 14.63
N VAL A 162 -0.09 -13.82 15.03
CA VAL A 162 -0.83 -14.80 14.23
C VAL A 162 -1.99 -15.31 15.07
N ARG A 163 -3.22 -15.30 14.53
CA ARG A 163 -4.42 -15.71 15.26
C ARG A 163 -5.32 -16.60 14.42
N LEU A 164 -5.82 -17.67 15.02
CA LEU A 164 -6.87 -18.51 14.46
C LEU A 164 -8.23 -17.91 14.81
N HIS A 165 -9.16 -17.91 13.86
CA HIS A 165 -10.53 -17.52 14.09
C HIS A 165 -11.49 -18.47 13.38
N GLY A 166 -12.48 -18.98 14.09
CA GLY A 166 -13.40 -19.99 13.56
C GLY A 166 -12.80 -21.40 13.57
N GLU A 167 -13.57 -22.36 13.07
CA GLU A 167 -13.24 -23.79 13.10
C GLU A 167 -13.59 -24.45 11.76
N GLY A 168 -13.04 -25.65 11.52
CA GLY A 168 -13.30 -26.44 10.31
C GLY A 168 -12.97 -25.68 9.03
N ASP A 169 -13.92 -25.62 8.09
CA ASP A 169 -13.76 -24.93 6.80
C ASP A 169 -14.04 -23.42 6.87
N THR A 170 -14.67 -22.97 7.95
CA THR A 170 -14.91 -21.53 8.19
C THR A 170 -13.75 -20.84 8.89
N ALA A 171 -12.76 -21.63 9.33
CA ALA A 171 -11.56 -21.14 9.99
C ALA A 171 -10.78 -20.18 9.10
N LYS A 172 -10.07 -19.24 9.73
CA LYS A 172 -9.27 -18.19 9.09
C LYS A 172 -8.03 -17.91 9.92
N ILE A 173 -6.92 -17.61 9.26
CA ILE A 173 -5.70 -17.17 9.94
C ILE A 173 -5.51 -15.68 9.72
N PHE A 174 -5.49 -14.92 10.81
CA PHE A 174 -5.13 -13.51 10.80
C PHE A 174 -3.63 -13.36 11.08
N VAL A 175 -2.91 -12.71 10.17
CA VAL A 175 -1.50 -12.38 10.31
C VAL A 175 -1.38 -10.86 10.39
N THR A 176 -0.96 -10.35 11.55
CA THR A 176 -0.64 -8.93 11.74
C THR A 176 0.86 -8.75 11.49
N ILE A 177 1.18 -7.89 10.53
CA ILE A 177 2.53 -7.52 10.13
C ILE A 177 2.84 -6.15 10.71
N GLU A 178 3.99 -5.98 11.35
CA GLU A 178 4.51 -4.68 11.75
C GLU A 178 5.62 -4.24 10.81
N ARG A 179 5.56 -2.98 10.40
CA ARG A 179 6.57 -2.35 9.56
C ARG A 179 7.06 -1.08 10.23
N ARG A 180 8.36 -0.84 10.20
CA ARG A 180 9.00 0.36 10.77
C ARG A 180 9.91 0.99 9.73
N PHE A 181 9.94 2.31 9.65
CA PHE A 181 10.76 3.03 8.67
C PHE A 181 11.52 4.18 9.32
N ALA A 182 12.79 4.36 8.92
CA ALA A 182 13.65 5.47 9.33
C ALA A 182 14.46 6.02 8.15
N GLY A 183 14.83 7.30 8.22
CA GLY A 183 15.76 7.91 7.27
C GLY A 183 17.15 7.30 7.40
N LEU A 184 17.72 6.85 6.29
CA LEU A 184 19.05 6.23 6.30
C LEU A 184 20.12 7.26 6.64
N GLU A 185 20.04 8.47 6.09
CA GLU A 185 21.01 9.53 6.38
C GLU A 185 20.92 10.07 7.81
N ASP A 186 19.76 9.96 8.49
CA ASP A 186 19.67 10.31 9.91
C ASP A 186 20.25 9.22 10.80
N ALA A 187 20.22 7.96 10.33
CA ALA A 187 21.02 6.89 10.91
C ALA A 187 22.53 7.12 10.67
N GLU A 188 22.92 7.64 9.50
CA GLU A 188 24.32 7.97 9.13
C GLU A 188 24.85 9.25 9.79
N ARG A 189 24.03 10.29 10.01
CA ARG A 189 24.47 11.58 10.56
C ARG A 189 24.70 11.56 12.07
N GLY A 190 24.27 10.51 12.79
CA GLY A 190 24.45 10.42 14.23
C GLY A 190 23.96 11.67 14.95
N VAL A 191 22.69 12.04 14.78
CA VAL A 191 22.13 13.21 15.46
C VAL A 191 22.12 12.96 16.97
N ASP A 192 23.19 13.46 17.59
CA ASP A 192 23.48 13.66 19.02
C ASP A 192 22.84 12.65 19.98
N LYS A 193 23.43 11.45 20.07
CA LYS A 193 23.11 10.51 21.15
C LYS A 193 24.27 10.47 22.15
N GLY A 194 24.10 11.15 23.28
CA GLY A 194 24.67 10.76 24.57
C GLY A 194 23.52 10.41 25.52
N LYS A 195 23.66 9.67 26.62
CA LYS A 195 24.67 8.71 27.08
C LYS A 195 24.01 7.33 26.94
N HIS A 196 24.71 6.36 26.35
CA HIS A 196 24.27 5.00 25.97
C HIS A 196 23.66 4.83 24.57
N GLY A 197 23.57 5.90 23.77
CA GLY A 197 23.48 5.84 22.32
C GLY A 197 24.83 6.14 21.66
N ASN A 198 25.79 5.22 21.83
CA ASN A 198 27.18 5.42 21.40
C ASN A 198 27.33 5.38 19.86
N ARG A 199 27.22 6.52 19.17
CA ARG A 199 27.86 6.69 17.86
C ARG A 199 28.44 8.10 17.78
N PRO A 200 29.78 8.27 17.64
CA PRO A 200 30.39 9.58 17.54
C PRO A 200 29.87 10.32 16.29
N PRO A 201 29.73 11.67 16.34
CA PRO A 201 29.28 12.45 15.19
C PRO A 201 30.18 12.21 13.98
N GLY A 202 29.58 11.98 12.79
CA GLY A 202 30.31 11.91 11.52
C GLY A 202 30.78 10.54 11.05
N VAL A 203 30.34 9.44 11.68
CA VAL A 203 30.60 8.07 11.15
C VAL A 203 29.54 7.70 10.12
N SER A 204 29.94 7.51 8.86
CA SER A 204 29.06 6.96 7.83
C SER A 204 28.57 5.56 8.24
N VAL A 205 27.27 5.38 8.35
CA VAL A 205 26.66 4.10 8.72
C VAL A 205 26.38 3.32 7.45
N HIS A 206 26.93 2.12 7.36
CA HIS A 206 26.64 1.30 6.19
C HIS A 206 25.15 0.93 6.18
N PRO A 207 24.47 0.88 5.01
CA PRO A 207 23.04 0.55 4.94
C PRO A 207 22.65 -0.77 5.64
N GLN A 208 23.57 -1.72 5.72
CA GLN A 208 23.37 -2.99 6.45
C GLN A 208 23.37 -2.81 7.97
N GLU A 209 24.16 -1.89 8.51
CA GLU A 209 24.22 -1.59 9.94
C GLU A 209 22.93 -0.89 10.41
N ALA A 210 22.45 0.12 9.66
CA ALA A 210 21.18 0.78 9.96
C ALA A 210 19.97 -0.18 9.96
N ARG A 211 20.00 -1.17 9.07
CA ARG A 211 19.00 -2.25 9.01
C ARG A 211 19.06 -3.17 10.23
N GLY A 212 20.28 -3.53 10.66
CA GLY A 212 20.51 -4.31 11.88
C GLY A 212 20.00 -3.58 13.12
N ASP A 213 20.31 -2.29 13.24
CA ASP A 213 19.87 -1.43 14.35
C ASP A 213 18.33 -1.35 14.44
N LEU A 214 17.65 -1.06 13.33
CA LEU A 214 16.18 -1.03 13.29
C LEU A 214 15.54 -2.38 13.66
N THR A 215 16.17 -3.48 13.30
CA THR A 215 15.70 -4.85 13.62
C THR A 215 15.88 -5.18 15.08
N GLN A 216 17.03 -4.81 15.66
CA GLN A 216 17.24 -4.93 17.09
C GLN A 216 16.22 -4.08 17.87
N GLN A 217 15.92 -2.87 17.40
CA GLN A 217 14.93 -1.98 17.99
C GLN A 217 13.48 -2.43 17.78
N SER A 218 13.17 -3.20 16.72
CA SER A 218 11.84 -3.80 16.56
C SER A 218 11.61 -4.97 17.50
N ARG A 219 12.67 -5.73 17.79
CA ARG A 219 12.65 -6.85 18.74
C ARG A 219 12.76 -6.40 20.20
N ALA A 220 13.46 -5.31 20.48
CA ALA A 220 13.58 -4.74 21.81
C ALA A 220 12.36 -3.87 22.15
N GLU A 221 11.85 -3.97 23.37
CA GLU A 221 10.97 -2.96 23.95
C GLU A 221 11.82 -1.72 24.29
N VAL A 222 12.13 -0.91 23.28
CA VAL A 222 12.82 0.38 23.45
C VAL A 222 11.94 1.32 24.29
N ASP A 223 12.54 2.20 25.11
CA ASP A 223 11.86 3.02 26.13
C ASP A 223 10.64 3.84 25.61
N ASP A 224 10.69 4.34 24.38
CA ASP A 224 9.56 5.04 23.74
C ASP A 224 8.74 4.16 22.78
N GLY A 225 9.13 2.91 22.61
CA GLY A 225 8.60 1.93 21.67
C GLY A 225 8.94 2.20 20.20
N TRP A 226 9.45 3.37 19.82
CA TRP A 226 9.73 3.78 18.44
C TRP A 226 11.14 3.43 17.98
N GLY A 227 12.13 3.56 18.86
CA GLY A 227 13.52 3.58 18.44
C GLY A 227 13.75 4.71 17.42
N ASP A 228 14.46 4.39 16.35
CA ASP A 228 14.79 5.33 15.27
C ASP A 228 13.69 5.45 14.20
N ALA A 229 12.62 4.64 14.29
CA ALA A 229 11.52 4.71 13.34
C ALA A 229 10.79 6.06 13.41
N VAL A 230 10.50 6.66 12.25
CA VAL A 230 9.66 7.86 12.10
C VAL A 230 8.25 7.53 11.61
N LEU A 231 8.06 6.35 11.01
CA LEU A 231 6.79 5.82 10.57
C LEU A 231 6.66 4.36 10.99
N LYS A 232 5.49 4.02 11.53
CA LYS A 232 5.08 2.65 11.81
C LYS A 232 3.80 2.34 11.05
N GLU A 233 3.74 1.15 10.49
CA GLU A 233 2.57 0.61 9.82
C GLU A 233 2.29 -0.78 10.38
N GLU A 234 1.03 -1.06 10.70
CA GLU A 234 0.55 -2.42 10.90
C GLU A 234 -0.39 -2.80 9.75
N ARG A 235 -0.18 -3.97 9.17
CA ARG A 235 -1.07 -4.57 8.16
C ARG A 235 -1.70 -5.82 8.74
N ASN A 236 -3.02 -5.91 8.65
CA ASN A 236 -3.75 -7.11 9.04
C ASN A 236 -4.14 -7.87 7.78
N LEU A 237 -3.47 -8.99 7.53
CA LEU A 237 -3.85 -9.94 6.49
C LEU A 237 -4.74 -11.02 7.10
N VAL A 238 -5.67 -11.53 6.31
CA VAL A 238 -6.47 -12.70 6.64
C VAL A 238 -6.33 -13.72 5.53
N PHE A 239 -6.07 -14.96 5.91
CA PHE A 239 -5.91 -16.09 5.03
C PHE A 239 -7.08 -17.06 5.20
N PHE A 240 -7.57 -17.56 4.07
CA PHE A 240 -8.67 -18.50 3.96
C PHE A 240 -8.21 -19.75 3.22
N LYS A 241 -8.93 -20.84 3.43
CA LYS A 241 -8.81 -22.01 2.58
C LYS A 241 -9.27 -21.71 1.16
N GLU A 242 -8.86 -22.55 0.22
CA GLU A 242 -9.45 -22.59 -1.12
C GLU A 242 -10.97 -22.75 -1.04
N ARG A 243 -11.69 -22.20 -2.02
CA ARG A 243 -13.13 -22.47 -2.13
C ARG A 243 -13.37 -23.88 -2.63
N THR A 244 -14.32 -24.55 -2.01
CA THR A 244 -14.85 -25.81 -2.52
C THR A 244 -15.63 -25.59 -3.82
N ALA A 245 -15.73 -26.63 -4.65
CA ALA A 245 -16.55 -26.58 -5.86
C ALA A 245 -18.02 -26.20 -5.56
N ALA A 246 -18.56 -26.71 -4.45
CA ALA A 246 -19.92 -26.38 -4.01
C ALA A 246 -20.08 -24.88 -3.70
N GLU A 247 -19.09 -24.26 -3.05
CA GLU A 247 -19.10 -22.81 -2.79
C GLU A 247 -19.02 -21.98 -4.08
N LEU A 248 -18.21 -22.41 -5.05
CA LEU A 248 -18.09 -21.73 -6.34
C LEU A 248 -19.38 -21.84 -7.15
N GLU A 249 -20.02 -23.01 -7.17
CA GLU A 249 -21.32 -23.19 -7.83
C GLU A 249 -22.43 -22.38 -7.15
N ALA A 250 -22.44 -22.30 -5.82
CA ALA A 250 -23.35 -21.41 -5.09
C ALA A 250 -23.13 -19.94 -5.45
N VAL A 251 -21.86 -19.49 -5.56
CA VAL A 251 -21.53 -18.13 -6.02
C VAL A 251 -22.05 -17.87 -7.43
N LYS A 252 -21.84 -18.80 -8.37
CA LYS A 252 -22.34 -18.70 -9.76
C LYS A 252 -23.85 -18.68 -9.84
N ALA A 253 -24.54 -19.43 -8.97
CA ALA A 253 -25.99 -19.45 -8.85
C ALA A 253 -26.56 -18.17 -8.18
N GLY A 254 -25.73 -17.18 -7.85
CA GLY A 254 -26.15 -15.95 -7.18
C GLY A 254 -26.48 -16.13 -5.70
N GLN A 255 -26.19 -17.31 -5.13
CA GLN A 255 -26.39 -17.63 -3.71
C GLN A 255 -25.21 -17.14 -2.86
N MET A 256 -24.76 -15.92 -3.14
CA MET A 256 -23.72 -15.26 -2.34
C MET A 256 -24.30 -14.85 -0.99
N ALA A 257 -23.55 -15.13 0.08
CA ALA A 257 -23.85 -14.53 1.38
C ALA A 257 -23.95 -13.01 1.19
N THR A 258 -25.10 -12.44 1.59
CA THR A 258 -25.32 -11.00 1.49
C THR A 258 -24.21 -10.28 2.26
N VAL A 259 -23.45 -9.45 1.55
CA VAL A 259 -22.42 -8.62 2.16
C VAL A 259 -23.11 -7.69 3.15
N LYS A 260 -22.92 -7.96 4.45
CA LYS A 260 -23.48 -7.13 5.51
C LYS A 260 -22.63 -5.87 5.65
N TYR A 261 -23.02 -4.83 4.93
CA TYR A 261 -22.47 -3.51 5.15
C TYR A 261 -22.90 -2.99 6.53
N LEU A 262 -22.02 -2.25 7.20
CA LEU A 262 -22.42 -1.53 8.41
C LEU A 262 -23.14 -0.23 8.02
N ASP A 263 -23.97 0.26 8.93
CA ASP A 263 -24.56 1.60 8.79
C ASP A 263 -23.47 2.68 8.84
N PRO A 264 -23.58 3.74 8.02
CA PRO A 264 -22.71 4.90 8.13
C PRO A 264 -22.74 5.51 9.55
N PRO A 265 -21.62 6.07 10.04
CA PRO A 265 -21.56 6.68 11.36
C PRO A 265 -22.43 7.94 11.50
N GLY A 266 -22.90 8.50 10.37
CA GLY A 266 -23.73 9.69 10.28
C GLY A 266 -23.64 10.32 8.90
N ASN A 267 -24.17 11.53 8.74
CA ASN A 267 -23.99 12.32 7.53
C ASN A 267 -22.53 12.79 7.43
N PRO A 268 -21.88 12.67 6.27
CA PRO A 268 -20.52 13.16 6.11
C PRO A 268 -20.47 14.69 6.01
N ASP A 269 -19.47 15.30 6.63
CA ASP A 269 -19.18 16.72 6.44
C ASP A 269 -18.62 16.98 5.04
N PHE A 270 -17.94 15.97 4.50
CA PHE A 270 -17.35 16.00 3.17
C PHE A 270 -17.36 14.62 2.56
N SER A 271 -17.67 14.53 1.26
CA SER A 271 -17.62 13.27 0.53
C SER A 271 -17.20 13.46 -0.92
N HIS A 272 -16.70 12.39 -1.53
CA HIS A 272 -16.29 12.32 -2.92
C HIS A 272 -16.65 10.97 -3.52
N THR A 273 -17.32 10.99 -4.66
CA THR A 273 -17.76 9.79 -5.37
C THR A 273 -16.84 9.50 -6.54
N LEU A 274 -16.51 8.22 -6.75
CA LEU A 274 -15.76 7.77 -7.92
C LEU A 274 -16.13 6.33 -8.28
N THR A 275 -15.89 5.95 -9.54
CA THR A 275 -16.02 4.56 -10.01
C THR A 275 -14.63 4.05 -10.39
N PRO A 276 -14.02 3.12 -9.64
CA PRO A 276 -12.74 2.51 -10.01
C PRO A 276 -12.89 1.75 -11.32
N ASN A 277 -11.88 1.79 -12.19
CA ASN A 277 -11.89 1.01 -13.41
C ASN A 277 -10.61 0.18 -13.55
N ARG A 278 -10.58 -0.72 -14.54
CA ARG A 278 -9.44 -1.62 -14.80
C ARG A 278 -8.11 -0.88 -14.95
N ALA A 279 -8.12 0.31 -15.56
CA ALA A 279 -6.91 1.10 -15.75
C ALA A 279 -6.37 1.66 -14.42
N LEU A 280 -7.23 2.10 -13.51
CA LEU A 280 -6.83 2.48 -12.15
C LEU A 280 -6.20 1.29 -11.42
N LEU A 281 -6.87 0.13 -11.44
CA LEU A 281 -6.40 -1.05 -10.71
C LEU A 281 -5.06 -1.55 -11.25
N PHE A 282 -4.93 -1.67 -12.57
CA PHE A 282 -3.68 -2.06 -13.22
C PHE A 282 -2.54 -1.10 -12.90
N ARG A 283 -2.76 0.21 -13.04
CA ARG A 283 -1.73 1.22 -12.77
C ARG A 283 -1.32 1.24 -11.30
N PHE A 284 -2.25 1.01 -10.38
CA PHE A 284 -1.94 0.90 -8.96
C PHE A 284 -1.13 -0.37 -8.68
N SER A 285 -1.55 -1.53 -9.21
CA SER A 285 -0.79 -2.79 -9.13
C SER A 285 0.64 -2.63 -9.65
N ALA A 286 0.83 -2.02 -10.83
CA ALA A 286 2.15 -1.77 -11.38
C ALA A 286 2.99 -0.81 -10.52
N LEU A 287 2.35 0.20 -9.93
CA LEU A 287 3.02 1.17 -9.07
C LEU A 287 3.45 0.57 -7.72
N THR A 288 2.67 -0.34 -7.16
CA THR A 288 2.97 -1.01 -5.88
C THR A 288 3.64 -2.36 -6.06
N PHE A 289 4.04 -2.71 -7.29
CA PHE A 289 4.60 -4.02 -7.65
C PHE A 289 3.76 -5.21 -7.13
N ASN A 290 2.43 -5.09 -7.23
CA ASN A 290 1.48 -6.07 -6.71
C ASN A 290 0.82 -6.82 -7.86
N ALA A 291 1.22 -8.08 -8.05
CA ALA A 291 0.76 -8.96 -9.12
C ALA A 291 -0.42 -9.87 -8.73
N HIS A 292 -1.08 -9.61 -7.60
CA HIS A 292 -2.17 -10.45 -7.11
C HIS A 292 -3.34 -10.51 -8.10
N LEU A 293 -3.68 -11.72 -8.55
CA LEU A 293 -4.58 -11.96 -9.68
C LEU A 293 -6.00 -11.43 -9.47
N ILE A 294 -6.50 -11.34 -8.23
CA ILE A 294 -7.83 -10.75 -7.94
C ILE A 294 -7.99 -9.29 -8.38
N HIS A 295 -6.89 -8.60 -8.68
CA HIS A 295 -6.88 -7.22 -9.16
C HIS A 295 -6.63 -7.10 -10.68
N LEU A 296 -6.24 -8.19 -11.34
CA LEU A 296 -5.72 -8.19 -12.70
C LEU A 296 -6.52 -9.10 -13.65
N ASP A 297 -6.85 -10.30 -13.18
CA ASP A 297 -7.48 -11.35 -13.96
C ASP A 297 -8.95 -11.55 -13.51
N PRO A 298 -9.93 -11.14 -14.33
CA PRO A 298 -11.35 -11.28 -13.98
C PRO A 298 -11.81 -12.73 -13.95
N ASP A 299 -11.17 -13.64 -14.69
CA ASP A 299 -11.53 -15.05 -14.72
C ASP A 299 -11.00 -15.75 -13.48
N TYR A 300 -9.78 -15.43 -13.05
CA TYR A 300 -9.26 -15.88 -11.76
C TYR A 300 -10.16 -15.39 -10.60
N ALA A 301 -10.45 -14.08 -10.57
CA ALA A 301 -11.27 -13.49 -9.52
C ALA A 301 -12.63 -14.19 -9.40
N ARG A 302 -13.29 -14.48 -10.52
CA ARG A 302 -14.62 -15.13 -10.54
C ARG A 302 -14.56 -16.62 -10.29
N ASN A 303 -13.70 -17.33 -11.01
CA ASN A 303 -13.79 -18.79 -11.11
C ASN A 303 -12.93 -19.50 -10.07
N VAL A 304 -11.92 -18.84 -9.51
CA VAL A 304 -11.05 -19.40 -8.46
C VAL A 304 -11.42 -18.83 -7.09
N GLU A 305 -11.55 -17.50 -6.99
CA GLU A 305 -11.80 -16.84 -5.70
C GLU A 305 -13.28 -16.50 -5.43
N GLY A 306 -14.17 -16.73 -6.39
CA GLY A 306 -15.61 -16.51 -6.23
C GLY A 306 -16.00 -15.03 -6.00
N HIS A 307 -15.24 -14.10 -6.57
CA HIS A 307 -15.53 -12.68 -6.60
C HIS A 307 -16.26 -12.30 -7.89
N ARG A 308 -17.35 -11.53 -7.82
CA ARG A 308 -18.15 -11.19 -9.03
C ARG A 308 -17.38 -10.38 -10.08
N ASN A 309 -16.36 -9.63 -9.67
CA ASN A 309 -15.48 -8.86 -10.53
C ASN A 309 -14.11 -8.68 -9.87
N LEU A 310 -13.18 -8.01 -10.55
CA LEU A 310 -11.92 -7.56 -9.97
C LEU A 310 -12.15 -6.75 -8.70
N LEU A 311 -11.35 -7.02 -7.68
CA LEU A 311 -11.40 -6.32 -6.41
C LEU A 311 -10.56 -5.06 -6.43
N VAL A 312 -11.04 -4.00 -5.76
CA VAL A 312 -10.24 -2.82 -5.45
C VAL A 312 -9.27 -3.17 -4.32
N HIS A 313 -8.00 -2.77 -4.45
CA HIS A 313 -6.99 -3.06 -3.43
C HIS A 313 -7.35 -2.41 -2.08
N GLY A 314 -7.09 -3.11 -0.99
CA GLY A 314 -7.07 -2.53 0.36
C GLY A 314 -6.18 -1.26 0.46
N PRO A 315 -4.91 -1.30 0.02
CA PRO A 315 -4.03 -0.12 0.04
C PRO A 315 -4.48 1.01 -0.90
N LEU A 316 -5.16 0.70 -2.01
CA LEU A 316 -5.75 1.74 -2.88
C LEU A 316 -6.92 2.42 -2.16
N SER A 317 -7.80 1.64 -1.52
CA SER A 317 -8.91 2.17 -0.72
C SER A 317 -8.41 3.11 0.38
N LEU A 318 -7.37 2.69 1.11
CA LEU A 318 -6.73 3.53 2.12
C LEU A 318 -6.08 4.80 1.52
N THR A 319 -5.38 4.66 0.40
CA THR A 319 -4.77 5.81 -0.31
C THR A 319 -5.82 6.85 -0.69
N LEU A 320 -6.96 6.40 -1.23
CA LEU A 320 -8.08 7.26 -1.61
C LEU A 320 -8.71 7.96 -0.39
N MET A 321 -8.93 7.22 0.71
CA MET A 321 -9.39 7.80 1.98
C MET A 321 -8.43 8.86 2.51
N LEU A 322 -7.13 8.56 2.54
CA LEU A 322 -6.10 9.46 3.07
C LEU A 322 -5.96 10.72 2.20
N LYS A 323 -5.95 10.60 0.87
CA LYS A 323 -5.91 11.78 -0.02
C LYS A 323 -7.14 12.68 0.19
N THR A 324 -8.31 12.09 0.36
CA THR A 324 -9.58 12.83 0.57
C THR A 324 -9.58 13.55 1.92
N VAL A 325 -9.31 12.84 3.03
CA VAL A 325 -9.35 13.44 4.37
C VAL A 325 -8.20 14.42 4.60
N ASN A 326 -6.99 14.15 4.10
CA ASN A 326 -5.87 15.10 4.20
C ASN A 326 -6.20 16.41 3.49
N HIS A 327 -6.89 16.34 2.34
CA HIS A 327 -7.34 17.52 1.63
C HIS A 327 -8.39 18.30 2.43
N TYR A 328 -9.42 17.62 2.93
CA TYR A 328 -10.47 18.22 3.75
C TYR A 328 -9.89 18.90 4.99
N VAL A 329 -9.06 18.19 5.77
CA VAL A 329 -8.38 18.73 6.96
C VAL A 329 -7.55 19.97 6.61
N HIS A 330 -6.76 19.91 5.55
CA HIS A 330 -5.95 21.05 5.11
C HIS A 330 -6.83 22.28 4.80
N GLN A 331 -7.96 22.10 4.11
CA GLN A 331 -8.87 23.21 3.81
C GLN A 331 -9.53 23.77 5.07
N GLN A 332 -10.15 22.91 5.89
CA GLN A 332 -10.89 23.34 7.08
C GLN A 332 -10.00 24.03 8.12
N THR A 333 -8.77 23.55 8.26
CA THR A 333 -7.83 24.08 9.25
C THR A 333 -6.87 25.12 8.68
N LYS A 334 -7.00 25.46 7.39
CA LYS A 334 -6.06 26.33 6.67
C LYS A 334 -4.60 25.88 6.82
N GLY A 335 -4.36 24.57 6.73
CA GLY A 335 -3.04 23.94 6.88
C GLY A 335 -2.50 23.86 8.31
N LYS A 336 -3.28 24.26 9.33
CA LYS A 336 -2.84 24.25 10.74
C LYS A 336 -2.86 22.87 11.38
N GLN A 337 -3.52 21.88 10.77
CA GLN A 337 -3.49 20.50 11.24
C GLN A 337 -3.00 19.56 10.14
N VAL A 338 -2.39 18.47 10.58
CA VAL A 338 -1.87 17.39 9.75
C VAL A 338 -2.24 16.04 10.35
N SER A 339 -2.39 15.04 9.51
CA SER A 339 -2.69 13.66 9.94
C SER A 339 -1.49 13.04 10.65
N GLU A 340 -1.74 12.42 11.80
CA GLU A 340 -0.73 11.80 12.67
C GLU A 340 -0.87 10.27 12.71
N SER A 341 -2.12 9.79 12.75
CA SER A 341 -2.38 8.36 12.76
C SER A 341 -3.73 8.02 12.14
N ILE A 342 -3.85 6.76 11.69
CA ILE A 342 -5.12 6.17 11.28
C ILE A 342 -5.15 4.71 11.71
N GLU A 343 -6.31 4.26 12.19
CA GLU A 343 -6.67 2.84 12.27
C GLU A 343 -7.81 2.60 11.28
N TYR A 344 -7.76 1.51 10.51
CA TYR A 344 -8.75 1.24 9.46
C TYR A 344 -9.04 -0.25 9.31
N ARG A 345 -10.20 -0.56 8.74
CA ARG A 345 -10.68 -1.93 8.45
C ARG A 345 -11.43 -1.97 7.13
N ASN A 346 -11.14 -3.00 6.34
CA ASN A 346 -11.89 -3.37 5.14
C ASN A 346 -12.96 -4.39 5.57
N LEU A 347 -14.22 -3.99 5.50
CA LEU A 347 -15.36 -4.75 6.01
C LEU A 347 -16.06 -5.54 4.90
N ALA A 348 -16.07 -4.97 3.70
CA ALA A 348 -16.70 -5.54 2.53
C ALA A 348 -15.83 -5.32 1.29
N PRO A 349 -15.93 -6.22 0.29
CA PRO A 349 -15.25 -6.04 -0.99
C PRO A 349 -15.81 -4.83 -1.75
N LEU A 350 -14.90 -4.05 -2.33
CA LEU A 350 -15.18 -3.03 -3.34
C LEU A 350 -14.75 -3.58 -4.70
N TYR A 351 -15.51 -3.31 -5.75
CA TYR A 351 -15.30 -3.92 -7.06
C TYR A 351 -15.00 -2.88 -8.14
N CYS A 352 -14.26 -3.33 -9.16
CA CYS A 352 -14.08 -2.59 -10.39
C CYS A 352 -15.44 -2.33 -11.06
N ASP A 353 -15.56 -1.15 -11.69
CA ASP A 353 -16.73 -0.67 -12.43
C ASP A 353 -17.99 -0.48 -11.55
N GLU A 354 -17.84 -0.42 -10.22
CA GLU A 354 -18.91 -0.08 -9.28
C GLU A 354 -18.62 1.26 -8.58
N GLU A 355 -19.65 2.10 -8.45
CA GLU A 355 -19.52 3.38 -7.77
C GLU A 355 -19.27 3.18 -6.27
N MET A 356 -18.38 4.01 -5.73
CA MET A 356 -18.12 4.08 -4.29
C MET A 356 -17.98 5.54 -3.85
N ARG A 357 -18.35 5.82 -2.60
CA ARG A 357 -18.32 7.17 -2.04
C ARG A 357 -17.41 7.23 -0.83
N ILE A 358 -16.36 8.03 -0.91
CA ILE A 358 -15.42 8.28 0.17
C ILE A 358 -16.01 9.41 1.02
N CYS A 359 -16.10 9.20 2.32
CA CYS A 359 -16.77 10.06 3.26
C CYS A 359 -15.85 10.39 4.44
N CYS A 360 -15.95 11.60 4.98
CA CYS A 360 -15.34 11.94 6.25
C CYS A 360 -16.20 12.92 7.06
N SER A 361 -16.11 12.81 8.39
CA SER A 361 -16.73 13.75 9.33
C SER A 361 -15.85 13.94 10.56
N GLU A 362 -15.79 15.17 11.09
CA GLU A 362 -15.10 15.48 12.34
C GLU A 362 -15.89 14.93 13.53
N LYS A 363 -15.39 13.82 14.08
CA LYS A 363 -16.00 13.16 15.25
C LYS A 363 -15.83 13.98 16.52
N LYS A 364 -14.63 14.55 16.73
CA LYS A 364 -14.27 15.23 17.98
C LYS A 364 -13.08 16.17 17.79
N LYS A 365 -13.23 17.43 18.21
CA LYS A 365 -12.10 18.35 18.39
C LYS A 365 -11.29 17.99 19.63
N LEU A 366 -9.98 18.03 19.50
CA LEU A 366 -9.01 17.87 20.58
C LEU A 366 -8.31 19.22 20.83
N GLN A 367 -7.57 19.31 21.93
CA GLN A 367 -6.79 20.50 22.25
C GLN A 367 -5.72 20.82 21.18
N ASN A 368 -5.06 19.78 20.66
CA ASN A 368 -3.97 19.91 19.69
C ASN A 368 -4.28 19.17 18.39
N GLY A 369 -5.54 19.17 17.92
CA GLY A 369 -5.92 18.44 16.71
C GLY A 369 -7.39 18.03 16.72
N SER A 370 -7.74 17.01 15.95
CA SER A 370 -9.10 16.49 15.84
C SER A 370 -9.08 14.98 15.58
N ILE A 371 -10.21 14.34 15.81
CA ILE A 371 -10.49 12.96 15.42
C ILE A 371 -11.55 13.00 14.32
N TYR A 372 -11.28 12.30 13.22
CA TYR A 372 -12.18 12.15 12.09
C TYR A 372 -12.59 10.69 11.94
N ASP A 373 -13.87 10.45 11.72
CA ASP A 373 -14.33 9.20 11.14
C ASP A 373 -14.20 9.34 9.61
N VAL A 374 -13.59 8.35 8.96
CA VAL A 374 -13.41 8.30 7.51
C VAL A 374 -13.91 6.94 7.03
N TRP A 375 -14.71 6.89 5.97
CA TRP A 375 -15.26 5.63 5.48
C TRP A 375 -15.46 5.65 3.97
N ILE A 376 -15.65 4.46 3.40
CA ILE A 376 -16.09 4.28 2.01
C ILE A 376 -17.42 3.55 2.04
N GLU A 377 -18.40 4.11 1.37
CA GLU A 377 -19.68 3.47 1.08
C GLU A 377 -19.60 2.71 -0.24
N GLY A 378 -20.12 1.49 -0.26
CA GLY A 378 -20.32 0.72 -1.48
C GLY A 378 -21.53 1.20 -2.30
N PRO A 379 -21.86 0.53 -3.42
CA PRO A 379 -22.93 0.96 -4.32
C PRO A 379 -24.33 0.97 -3.69
N THR A 380 -24.52 0.25 -2.57
CA THR A 380 -25.78 0.20 -1.82
C THR A 380 -25.80 1.15 -0.61
N GLY A 381 -24.83 2.07 -0.50
CA GLY A 381 -24.77 3.09 0.57
C GLY A 381 -24.23 2.60 1.92
N GLY A 382 -24.01 1.30 2.09
CA GLY A 382 -23.45 0.74 3.32
C GLY A 382 -21.92 0.82 3.39
N VAL A 383 -21.36 0.83 4.59
CA VAL A 383 -19.92 1.02 4.84
C VAL A 383 -19.11 -0.22 4.45
N ALA A 384 -18.24 -0.07 3.46
CA ALA A 384 -17.32 -1.09 2.97
C ALA A 384 -15.93 -1.00 3.59
N VAL A 385 -15.46 0.22 3.86
CA VAL A 385 -14.19 0.48 4.54
C VAL A 385 -14.43 1.54 5.59
N LYS A 386 -13.81 1.39 6.76
CA LYS A 386 -13.89 2.42 7.82
C LYS A 386 -12.53 2.70 8.42
N GLY A 387 -12.35 3.90 8.94
CA GLY A 387 -11.18 4.29 9.69
C GLY A 387 -11.43 5.45 10.64
N THR A 388 -10.54 5.57 11.60
CA THR A 388 -10.49 6.67 12.56
C THR A 388 -9.13 7.34 12.43
N LEU A 389 -9.14 8.57 11.92
CA LEU A 389 -7.95 9.36 11.68
C LEU A 389 -7.79 10.39 12.81
N ARG A 390 -6.58 10.53 13.32
CA ARG A 390 -6.22 11.57 14.29
C ARG A 390 -5.28 12.56 13.61
N THR A 391 -5.55 13.84 13.85
CA THR A 391 -4.69 14.94 13.43
C THR A 391 -3.99 15.55 14.63
N THR A 392 -2.90 16.25 14.35
CA THR A 392 -2.17 17.07 15.32
C THR A 392 -1.98 18.49 14.80
N THR A 393 -1.74 19.46 15.68
CA THR A 393 -1.41 20.84 15.29
C THR A 393 -0.04 20.90 14.65
N ASN A 394 0.06 21.73 13.62
CA ASN A 394 1.24 21.90 12.83
C ASN A 394 2.16 23.01 13.40
N ASP A 395 2.45 22.94 14.70
CA ASP A 395 3.22 23.98 15.42
C ASP A 395 4.70 24.03 15.00
N ALA A 396 5.18 22.99 14.31
CA ALA A 396 6.49 22.95 13.67
C ALA A 396 6.54 23.70 12.33
N TRP A 397 5.46 23.69 11.52
CA TRP A 397 5.40 24.49 10.29
C TRP A 397 5.22 25.98 10.57
N THR A 398 4.45 26.35 11.60
CA THR A 398 4.18 27.77 11.92
C THR A 398 5.44 28.56 12.32
N LYS A 399 6.51 27.89 12.75
CA LYS A 399 7.80 28.52 13.09
C LYS A 399 8.75 28.74 11.91
N LYS A 400 8.58 28.05 10.77
CA LYS A 400 9.43 28.22 9.58
C LYS A 400 8.78 29.12 8.51
N ASP A 401 7.45 29.20 8.45
CA ASP A 401 6.76 30.08 7.49
C ASP A 401 6.99 31.57 7.78
N THR A 402 7.31 31.93 9.03
CA THR A 402 7.64 33.30 9.43
C THR A 402 9.04 33.76 8.99
N SER A 403 9.97 32.84 8.65
CA SER A 403 11.30 33.24 8.13
C SER A 403 11.36 33.34 6.60
N ILE A 404 10.47 32.64 5.88
CA ILE A 404 10.34 32.76 4.43
C ILE A 404 9.52 34.01 4.05
N ALA A 405 8.53 34.38 4.87
CA ALA A 405 7.74 35.60 4.66
C ALA A 405 8.51 36.92 4.88
N GLN A 406 9.71 36.88 5.49
CA GLN A 406 10.51 38.09 5.76
C GLN A 406 11.68 38.32 4.78
N THR A 407 11.94 37.42 3.82
CA THR A 407 13.03 37.57 2.84
C THR A 407 12.59 37.94 1.43
N HIS A 408 11.29 38.18 1.20
CA HIS A 408 10.78 38.72 -0.06
C HIS A 408 10.14 40.11 0.13
N SER A 409 10.93 41.07 0.62
CA SER A 409 10.68 42.51 0.44
C SER A 409 11.70 43.15 -0.51
N ALA A 410 12.35 42.35 -1.37
CA ALA A 410 13.06 42.90 -2.51
C ALA A 410 12.04 43.25 -3.60
N THR A 411 11.74 44.54 -3.73
CA THR A 411 11.21 45.13 -4.97
C THR A 411 11.98 44.55 -6.17
N PRO A 412 11.30 44.09 -7.23
CA PRO A 412 11.99 43.57 -8.40
C PRO A 412 12.80 44.71 -9.01
N THR A 413 14.13 44.62 -8.95
CA THR A 413 15.00 45.45 -9.78
C THR A 413 14.83 45.03 -11.23
N ASP A 414 14.72 46.03 -12.11
CA ASP A 414 14.28 45.93 -13.52
C ASP A 414 15.30 45.23 -14.45
N GLU A 415 16.22 44.41 -13.93
CA GLU A 415 17.34 43.82 -14.66
C GLU A 415 17.23 42.31 -14.97
N LEU A 416 16.05 41.70 -14.78
CA LEU A 416 15.76 40.33 -15.25
C LEU A 416 14.83 40.26 -16.47
N LYS A 417 14.73 41.35 -17.24
CA LYS A 417 13.96 41.39 -18.50
C LYS A 417 14.73 40.93 -19.74
N THR A 418 15.96 40.45 -19.64
CA THR A 418 16.73 40.06 -20.83
C THR A 418 17.35 38.68 -20.74
N LYS A 419 16.90 37.83 -21.68
CA LYS A 419 17.46 36.54 -22.13
C LYS A 419 16.93 35.27 -21.45
N TRP A 420 15.65 34.97 -21.67
CA TRP A 420 15.23 33.62 -22.04
C TRP A 420 14.67 33.68 -23.48
N PRO A 421 15.16 32.88 -24.44
CA PRO A 421 14.65 32.94 -25.80
C PRO A 421 13.22 32.42 -25.81
N SER A 422 12.30 33.26 -26.30
CA SER A 422 10.94 32.86 -26.64
C SER A 422 10.98 31.59 -27.49
N PHE A 423 10.31 30.53 -27.04
CA PHE A 423 10.22 29.27 -27.76
C PHE A 423 9.35 29.46 -29.02
N LYS A 424 9.96 29.95 -30.10
CA LYS A 424 9.37 29.89 -31.42
C LYS A 424 9.44 28.44 -31.90
N ARG A 425 8.27 27.88 -32.20
CA ARG A 425 8.11 26.60 -32.90
C ARG A 425 9.06 26.56 -34.10
N PRO A 426 9.87 25.51 -34.31
CA PRO A 426 10.76 25.46 -35.46
C PRO A 426 9.93 25.30 -36.75
N GLU A 427 9.79 26.40 -37.50
CA GLU A 427 9.31 26.44 -38.87
C GLU A 427 10.41 25.89 -39.80
N HIS A 428 10.63 24.57 -39.81
CA HIS A 428 11.50 23.94 -40.81
C HIS A 428 10.65 23.52 -42.04
N PRO A 429 10.82 24.13 -43.23
CA PRO A 429 9.96 23.90 -44.41
C PRO A 429 9.93 22.44 -44.89
N LYS A 430 11.03 21.70 -44.63
CA LYS A 430 11.18 20.29 -45.03
C LYS A 430 10.37 19.32 -44.14
N LEU A 431 10.12 19.67 -42.87
CA LEU A 431 9.36 18.85 -41.93
C LEU A 431 7.84 19.03 -42.10
N LYS A 432 7.36 20.26 -42.40
CA LYS A 432 5.96 20.50 -42.78
C LYS A 432 5.55 19.74 -44.04
N ARG A 433 6.41 19.69 -45.06
CA ARG A 433 6.13 18.95 -46.32
C ARG A 433 6.08 17.44 -46.10
N LYS A 434 6.92 16.90 -45.21
CA LYS A 434 6.92 15.47 -44.84
C LYS A 434 5.66 15.11 -44.05
N LEU A 435 5.25 15.93 -43.07
CA LEU A 435 4.02 15.70 -42.29
C LEU A 435 2.76 15.83 -43.16
N LEU A 436 2.69 16.83 -44.06
CA LEU A 436 1.54 17.04 -44.93
C LEU A 436 1.36 15.91 -45.95
N ASN A 437 2.48 15.36 -46.47
CA ASN A 437 2.44 14.22 -47.39
C ASN A 437 1.98 12.92 -46.70
N THR A 438 2.38 12.68 -45.45
CA THR A 438 1.93 11.51 -44.69
C THR A 438 0.44 11.61 -44.34
N THR A 439 -0.03 12.79 -43.94
CA THR A 439 -1.45 13.03 -43.61
C THR A 439 -2.34 12.97 -44.86
N ASN A 440 -1.84 13.44 -46.01
CA ASN A 440 -2.56 13.33 -47.28
C ASN A 440 -2.58 11.88 -47.82
N ARG A 441 -1.52 11.09 -47.61
CA ARG A 441 -1.48 9.67 -47.97
C ARG A 441 -2.45 8.84 -47.12
N ALA A 442 -2.54 9.14 -45.82
CA ALA A 442 -3.53 8.52 -44.91
C ALA A 442 -4.98 8.91 -45.28
N ARG A 443 -5.24 10.18 -45.63
CA ARG A 443 -6.56 10.62 -46.12
C ARG A 443 -6.95 10.03 -47.48
N LYS A 444 -5.97 9.76 -48.37
CA LYS A 444 -6.22 9.14 -49.68
C LYS A 444 -6.53 7.64 -49.54
N MET A 445 -5.89 6.93 -48.60
CA MET A 445 -6.25 5.54 -48.26
C MET A 445 -7.63 5.45 -47.59
N ALA A 446 -7.96 6.38 -46.69
CA ALA A 446 -9.27 6.41 -46.04
C ALA A 446 -10.43 6.79 -46.99
N LYS A 447 -10.16 7.54 -48.07
CA LYS A 447 -11.15 7.84 -49.13
C LYS A 447 -11.28 6.73 -50.18
N SER A 448 -10.27 5.88 -50.36
CA SER A 448 -10.33 4.72 -51.27
C SER A 448 -11.14 3.56 -50.70
N SER A 449 -11.41 3.55 -49.39
CA SER A 449 -12.21 2.52 -48.70
C SER A 449 -13.72 2.84 -48.63
N LYS A 450 -14.19 3.94 -49.25
CA LYS A 450 -15.59 4.41 -49.17
C LYS A 450 -16.37 4.40 -50.49
N ASN A 451 -15.82 3.85 -51.58
CA ASN A 451 -16.53 3.70 -52.86
C ASN A 451 -16.45 2.26 -53.40
N GLY A 452 -17.61 1.62 -53.56
CA GLY A 452 -17.83 0.31 -54.21
C GLY A 452 -18.00 -0.83 -53.19
N THR A 453 -19.11 -1.56 -53.08
CA THR A 453 -20.07 -1.94 -54.14
C THR A 453 -21.45 -2.21 -53.54
N GLN A 454 -22.48 -1.63 -54.18
CA GLN A 454 -23.91 -1.89 -53.97
C GLN A 454 -24.25 -3.34 -54.34
N VAL A 455 -25.01 -4.01 -53.48
CA VAL A 455 -25.70 -5.27 -53.78
C VAL A 455 -27.01 -4.94 -54.48
N HIS A 456 -27.20 -5.42 -55.71
CA HIS A 456 -28.50 -5.53 -56.36
C HIS A 456 -28.77 -6.99 -56.69
N ILE A 457 -29.95 -7.45 -56.25
CA ILE A 457 -30.51 -8.79 -56.40
C ILE A 457 -31.07 -8.94 -57.82
N ALA A 458 -30.82 -10.09 -58.45
CA ALA A 458 -31.69 -10.64 -59.49
C ALA A 458 -31.69 -12.18 -59.46
N SER A 459 -32.87 -12.72 -59.74
CA SER A 459 -33.38 -14.08 -59.52
C SER A 459 -32.88 -15.15 -60.50
N GLY A 460 -32.99 -16.42 -60.12
CA GLY A 460 -33.22 -17.52 -61.07
C GLY A 460 -32.44 -18.82 -60.87
N ASP A 461 -33.20 -19.87 -60.56
CA ASP A 461 -33.02 -21.28 -60.93
C ASP A 461 -32.14 -22.29 -60.14
N GLN A 462 -32.89 -23.25 -59.58
CA GLN A 462 -32.76 -24.72 -59.59
C GLN A 462 -31.62 -25.47 -58.83
N ARG A 463 -32.09 -26.37 -57.95
CA ARG A 463 -31.47 -27.52 -57.23
C ARG A 463 -30.71 -28.52 -58.14
N PRO A 464 -30.06 -29.61 -57.62
CA PRO A 464 -29.50 -29.90 -56.28
C PRO A 464 -28.10 -30.61 -56.27
N SER A 465 -27.56 -30.78 -55.05
CA SER A 465 -26.78 -31.93 -54.52
C SER A 465 -25.30 -32.20 -54.91
N GLN A 466 -24.57 -32.57 -53.84
CA GLN A 466 -23.44 -33.52 -53.73
C GLN A 466 -22.03 -33.00 -53.37
N ASP A 467 -21.49 -33.70 -52.37
CA ASP A 467 -20.11 -34.06 -52.04
C ASP A 467 -19.17 -33.13 -51.25
N SER A 468 -18.89 -33.60 -50.02
CA SER A 468 -17.67 -33.39 -49.22
C SER A 468 -16.41 -33.86 -50.00
N PRO A 469 -15.19 -33.41 -49.65
CA PRO A 469 -14.46 -34.08 -48.57
C PRO A 469 -13.53 -33.20 -47.71
N THR A 470 -13.27 -33.73 -46.52
CA THR A 470 -12.28 -33.38 -45.49
C THR A 470 -10.82 -33.37 -46.00
N PRO A 471 -9.90 -32.64 -45.34
CA PRO A 471 -8.48 -33.02 -45.31
C PRO A 471 -7.96 -33.32 -43.88
N PRO A 472 -6.81 -34.02 -43.77
CA PRO A 472 -6.52 -34.92 -42.65
C PRO A 472 -5.65 -34.35 -41.53
N SER A 473 -5.74 -35.02 -40.38
CA SER A 473 -4.88 -34.94 -39.19
C SER A 473 -3.52 -35.61 -39.40
N SER A 474 -2.46 -35.06 -38.80
CA SER A 474 -1.25 -35.81 -38.45
C SER A 474 -0.57 -35.22 -37.20
N GLU A 475 -0.76 -35.90 -36.06
CA GLU A 475 0.14 -35.85 -34.89
C GLU A 475 1.29 -36.85 -35.08
N PRO A 476 2.47 -36.63 -34.49
CA PRO A 476 3.40 -37.71 -34.17
C PRO A 476 3.33 -38.08 -32.68
N LYS A 477 3.02 -39.36 -32.43
CA LYS A 477 3.22 -40.05 -31.14
C LYS A 477 4.67 -40.53 -31.04
N THR A 478 5.30 -40.33 -29.89
CA THR A 478 6.47 -41.09 -29.45
C THR A 478 6.26 -41.53 -28.00
N LYS A 479 6.27 -42.85 -27.76
CA LYS A 479 6.39 -43.50 -26.45
C LYS A 479 7.67 -44.37 -26.42
N PRO A 480 8.22 -44.66 -25.23
CA PRO A 480 9.59 -45.13 -25.05
C PRO A 480 9.70 -46.66 -24.94
N GLU A 481 10.92 -47.18 -25.12
CA GLU A 481 11.30 -48.55 -24.74
C GLU A 481 12.67 -48.61 -24.03
N PRO A 482 12.95 -49.69 -23.28
CA PRO A 482 13.85 -49.70 -22.13
C PRO A 482 15.22 -50.35 -22.40
N SER A 483 16.20 -50.16 -21.50
CA SER A 483 17.42 -50.97 -21.48
C SER A 483 17.88 -51.28 -20.05
N ALA A 484 18.36 -52.51 -19.90
CA ALA A 484 18.58 -53.30 -18.69
C ALA A 484 19.78 -52.89 -17.81
N HIS A 485 19.72 -53.41 -16.58
CA HIS A 485 20.80 -53.54 -15.58
C HIS A 485 21.99 -54.40 -16.05
N PRO A 486 23.10 -54.39 -15.30
CA PRO A 486 23.44 -55.61 -14.57
C PRO A 486 23.71 -55.42 -13.08
N GLU A 487 23.59 -56.54 -12.39
CA GLU A 487 23.64 -56.81 -10.96
C GLU A 487 25.05 -56.67 -10.33
N SER A 488 25.10 -56.37 -9.04
CA SER A 488 25.96 -57.12 -8.10
C SER A 488 25.40 -57.05 -6.67
N SER A 489 25.10 -58.23 -6.16
CA SER A 489 24.69 -58.61 -4.81
C SER A 489 25.70 -58.26 -3.71
N THR A 490 25.22 -57.93 -2.51
CA THR A 490 25.51 -58.68 -1.27
C THR A 490 24.53 -58.31 -0.15
N SER A 491 23.84 -59.34 0.33
CA SER A 491 23.04 -59.47 1.55
C SER A 491 23.87 -59.32 2.83
N PHE A 492 23.29 -58.81 3.92
CA PHE A 492 23.33 -59.38 5.29
C PHE A 492 22.57 -58.48 6.30
N GLU A 493 21.46 -59.00 6.81
CA GLU A 493 20.88 -58.82 8.16
C GLU A 493 20.63 -60.26 8.68
N PRO A 494 20.30 -60.56 9.97
CA PRO A 494 19.98 -59.68 11.10
C PRO A 494 20.64 -60.10 12.44
N SER A 495 20.47 -59.30 13.51
CA SER A 495 20.35 -59.87 14.87
C SER A 495 19.72 -58.88 15.86
N THR A 496 18.51 -59.22 16.28
CA THR A 496 17.87 -58.79 17.54
C THR A 496 18.58 -59.41 18.75
N GLN A 497 18.83 -58.63 19.80
CA GLN A 497 18.82 -59.15 21.17
C GLN A 497 18.43 -58.06 22.20
N ASN A 498 17.44 -58.42 23.01
CA ASN A 498 17.00 -57.79 24.25
C ASN A 498 18.16 -57.58 25.23
N GLN A 499 18.08 -56.54 26.07
CA GLN A 499 18.24 -56.72 27.52
C GLN A 499 17.61 -55.58 28.32
N GLU A 500 16.90 -55.99 29.37
CA GLU A 500 16.26 -55.21 30.42
C GLU A 500 17.28 -54.44 31.28
N LYS A 501 16.95 -53.20 31.65
CA LYS A 501 16.80 -52.74 33.04
C LYS A 501 16.29 -51.31 33.12
#